data_AF-A0A7C6QB24-F1
#
_entry.id   AF-A0A7C6QB24-F1
#
_cell.length_a   1.000
_cell.length_b   1.000
_cell.length_c   1.000
_cell.angle_alpha   90.00
_cell.angle_beta   90.00
_cell.angle_gamma   90.00
#
_symmetry.space_group_name_H-M   'P 1'
#
loop_
_entity.id
_entity.type
_entity.pdbx_description
1 polymer ?
#
loop_
_entity_poly.entity_id
_entity_poly.type
_entity_poly.pdbx_seq_one_letter_code
_entity_poly.pdbx_strand_id
1 'polypeptide(L)'
;MERQRGAAECIVCQRRRDSGIWVLGMLICSQCEEKLVESKAADSGYDIYVDRLRVIWQHVFDAEAGASAKLMEGLWRQLNV
;
A
#
# COMPACT_ATOMS: atom_id res chain seq x y z
N MET A 1 6.50 7.11 22.39
CA MET A 1 6.11 5.68 22.30
C MET A 1 6.23 5.27 20.84
N GLU A 2 7.39 4.77 20.41
CA GLU A 2 7.53 4.14 19.11
C GLU A 2 6.56 2.95 19.06
N ARG A 3 5.55 3.03 18.18
CA ARG A 3 4.72 1.88 17.86
C ARG A 3 5.65 0.84 17.25
N GLN A 4 6.06 -0.15 18.04
CA GLN A 4 6.62 -1.39 17.53
C GLN A 4 5.54 -2.00 16.63
N ARG A 5 5.59 -1.69 15.35
CA ARG A 5 4.75 -2.38 14.38
C ARG A 5 5.31 -3.80 14.31
N GLY A 6 4.66 -4.72 15.03
CA GLY A 6 5.03 -6.13 15.04
C GLY A 6 5.04 -6.71 13.63
N ALA A 7 5.59 -7.92 13.48
CA ALA A 7 5.80 -8.52 12.18
C ALA A 7 4.55 -8.46 11.28
N ALA A 8 4.71 -7.92 10.07
CA ALA A 8 3.66 -7.73 9.09
C ALA A 8 4.00 -8.43 7.78
N GLU A 9 3.02 -8.60 6.91
CA GLU A 9 3.23 -9.24 5.62
C GLU A 9 3.88 -8.28 4.63
N CYS A 10 4.97 -8.72 3.99
CA CYS A 10 5.60 -7.96 2.93
C CYS A 10 4.75 -8.01 1.66
N ILE A 11 4.38 -6.86 1.09
CA ILE A 11 3.54 -6.80 -0.11
C ILE A 11 4.20 -7.42 -1.35
N VAL A 12 5.54 -7.49 -1.39
CA VAL A 12 6.29 -8.01 -2.55
C VAL A 12 6.39 -9.54 -2.49
N CYS A 13 6.90 -10.08 -1.39
CA CYS A 13 7.12 -11.53 -1.26
C CYS A 13 6.05 -12.29 -0.47
N GLN A 14 5.02 -11.60 0.04
CA GLN A 14 3.91 -12.18 0.82
C GLN A 14 4.37 -13.01 2.02
N ARG A 15 5.50 -12.64 2.64
CA ARG A 15 6.03 -13.30 3.84
C ARG A 15 5.96 -12.35 5.01
N ARG A 16 5.63 -12.91 6.18
CA ARG A 16 5.64 -12.18 7.46
C ARG A 16 7.08 -11.83 7.84
N ARG A 17 7.32 -10.55 8.10
CA ARG A 17 8.63 -9.94 8.35
C ARG A 17 8.50 -8.87 9.42
N ASP A 18 9.52 -8.73 10.24
CA ASP A 18 9.61 -7.79 11.37
C ASP A 18 10.34 -6.50 11.03
N SER A 19 11.05 -6.49 9.90
CA SER A 19 11.95 -5.42 9.47
C SER A 19 11.71 -5.04 8.00
N GLY A 20 11.88 -3.75 7.72
CA GLY A 20 11.70 -3.15 6.41
C GLY A 20 11.11 -1.74 6.47
N ILE A 21 10.77 -1.21 5.30
CA ILE A 21 10.13 0.09 5.15
C ILE A 21 8.60 -0.04 5.17
N TRP A 22 7.94 0.96 5.75
CA TRP A 22 6.49 1.02 5.80
C TRP A 22 5.96 2.09 4.86
N VAL A 23 5.11 1.71 3.91
CA VAL A 23 4.49 2.61 2.94
C VAL A 23 2.97 2.55 3.12
N LEU A 24 2.36 3.67 3.55
CA LEU A 24 0.90 3.76 3.75
C LEU A 24 0.29 2.65 4.63
N GLY A 25 1.06 2.16 5.60
CA GLY A 25 0.62 1.07 6.50
C GLY A 25 0.92 -0.34 6.00
N MET A 26 1.43 -0.49 4.77
CA MET A 26 1.94 -1.75 4.23
C MET A 26 3.46 -1.88 4.47
N LEU A 27 3.96 -3.12 4.54
CA LEU A 27 5.38 -3.41 4.74
C LEU A 27 6.05 -3.86 3.44
N ILE A 28 7.25 -3.35 3.15
CA ILE A 28 8.20 -3.95 2.21
C ILE A 28 9.42 -4.36 3.02
N CYS A 29 9.71 -5.66 3.08
CA CYS A 29 10.82 -6.15 3.89
C CYS A 29 12.19 -5.76 3.31
N SER A 30 13.22 -5.69 4.16
CA SER A 30 14.55 -5.22 3.76
C SER A 30 15.16 -5.97 2.58
N GLN A 31 14.93 -7.30 2.47
CA GLN A 31 15.38 -8.06 1.29
C GLN A 31 14.69 -7.65 -0.01
N CYS A 32 13.39 -7.30 0.04
CA CYS A 32 12.66 -6.87 -1.14
C CYS A 32 12.99 -5.42 -1.49
N GLU A 33 13.23 -4.59 -0.48
CA GLU A 33 13.70 -3.22 -0.64
C GLU A 33 15.09 -3.18 -1.31
N GLU A 34 16.06 -3.93 -0.78
CA GLU A 34 17.42 -3.99 -1.33
C GLU A 34 17.39 -4.42 -2.79
N LYS A 35 16.65 -5.51 -3.09
CA LYS A 35 16.48 -5.96 -4.48
C LYS A 35 15.79 -4.93 -5.35
N LEU A 36 14.82 -4.18 -4.84
CA LEU A 36 14.14 -3.13 -5.60
C LEU A 36 15.14 -2.00 -5.97
N VAL A 37 15.99 -1.61 -5.02
CA VAL A 37 17.03 -0.57 -5.23
C VAL A 37 18.11 -1.04 -6.19
N GLU A 38 18.50 -2.32 -6.12
CA GLU A 38 19.50 -2.92 -7.00
C GLU A 38 18.96 -3.23 -8.40
N SER A 39 17.65 -3.47 -8.55
CA SER A 39 17.02 -3.76 -9.84
C SER A 39 17.02 -2.54 -10.74
N LYS A 40 17.40 -2.71 -12.01
CA LYS A 40 17.25 -1.67 -13.01
C LYS A 40 15.85 -1.76 -13.63
N ALA A 41 15.28 -0.62 -13.98
CA ALA A 41 13.97 -0.57 -14.64
C ALA A 41 13.92 -1.34 -15.98
N ALA A 42 15.07 -1.64 -16.57
CA ALA A 42 15.21 -2.43 -17.80
C ALA A 42 15.30 -3.96 -17.55
N ASP A 43 15.38 -4.41 -16.29
CA ASP A 43 15.50 -5.83 -15.98
C ASP A 43 14.12 -6.52 -16.10
N SER A 44 14.11 -7.72 -16.69
CA SER A 44 12.89 -8.50 -16.96
C SER A 44 12.12 -8.97 -15.71
N GLY A 45 12.57 -8.59 -14.51
CA GLY A 45 11.91 -8.84 -13.23
C GLY A 45 11.32 -7.58 -12.57
N TYR A 46 11.57 -6.40 -13.14
CA TYR A 46 11.11 -5.13 -12.58
C TYR A 46 9.57 -5.01 -12.61
N ASP A 47 8.93 -5.61 -13.62
CA ASP A 47 7.47 -5.61 -13.78
C ASP A 47 6.73 -6.15 -12.55
N ILE A 48 7.31 -7.16 -11.87
CA ILE A 48 6.75 -7.72 -10.64
C ILE A 48 6.68 -6.64 -9.56
N TYR A 49 7.69 -5.79 -9.43
CA TYR A 49 7.67 -4.70 -8.47
C TYR A 49 6.65 -3.63 -8.85
N VAL A 50 6.51 -3.32 -10.14
CA VAL A 50 5.49 -2.38 -10.64
C VAL A 50 4.09 -2.87 -10.29
N ASP A 51 3.78 -4.14 -10.54
CA ASP A 51 2.47 -4.74 -10.20
C ASP A 51 2.21 -4.71 -8.69
N ARG A 52 3.21 -5.03 -7.86
CA ARG A 52 3.06 -5.00 -6.40
C ARG A 52 2.89 -3.60 -5.85
N LEU A 53 3.60 -2.61 -6.41
CA LEU A 53 3.47 -1.22 -6.02
C LEU A 53 2.14 -0.61 -6.50
N ARG A 54 1.57 -1.08 -7.62
CA ARG A 54 0.24 -0.68 -8.08
C ARG A 54 -0.84 -0.93 -7.03
N VAL A 55 -0.73 -2.01 -6.25
CA VAL A 55 -1.65 -2.31 -5.14
C VAL A 55 -1.66 -1.19 -4.10
N ILE A 56 -0.49 -0.59 -3.81
CA ILE A 56 -0.41 0.56 -2.90
C ILE A 56 -1.28 1.71 -3.41
N TRP A 57 -1.15 2.05 -4.70
CA TRP A 57 -1.91 3.12 -5.32
C TRP A 57 -3.40 2.83 -5.36
N GLN A 58 -3.81 1.59 -5.67
CA GLN A 58 -5.23 1.20 -5.64
C GLN A 58 -5.84 1.44 -4.25
N HIS A 59 -5.16 1.05 -3.17
CA HIS A 59 -5.65 1.31 -1.82
C HIS A 59 -5.72 2.79 -1.46
N VAL A 60 -4.83 3.64 -2.00
CA VAL A 60 -4.92 5.09 -1.83
C VAL A 60 -6.17 5.64 -2.52
N PHE A 61 -6.40 5.25 -3.77
CA PHE A 61 -7.55 5.75 -4.54
C PHE A 61 -8.89 5.23 -4.02
N ASP A 62 -8.96 4.00 -3.52
CA ASP A 62 -10.17 3.46 -2.89
C ASP A 62 -10.53 4.20 -1.59
N ALA A 63 -9.53 4.66 -0.84
CA ALA A 63 -9.74 5.49 0.35
C ALA A 63 -10.35 6.86 -0.01
N GLU A 64 -10.02 7.42 -1.17
CA GLU A 64 -10.58 8.69 -1.64
C GLU A 64 -11.97 8.52 -2.31
N ALA A 65 -12.17 7.45 -3.07
CA ALA A 65 -13.47 7.14 -3.70
C ALA A 65 -14.55 6.84 -2.64
N GLY A 66 -14.20 6.10 -1.59
CA GLY A 66 -15.09 5.84 -0.45
C GLY A 66 -15.41 7.08 0.38
N ALA A 67 -14.52 8.08 0.42
CA ALA A 67 -14.75 9.34 1.12
C ALA A 67 -15.79 10.22 0.39
N SER A 68 -15.72 10.29 -0.95
CA SER A 68 -16.69 11.06 -1.77
C SER A 68 -18.09 10.44 -1.74
N ALA A 69 -18.19 9.11 -1.84
CA ALA A 69 -19.47 8.40 -1.78
C ALA A 69 -20.19 8.56 -0.43
N LYS A 70 -19.46 8.48 0.70
CA LYS A 70 -20.03 8.70 2.04
C LYS A 70 -20.46 10.15 2.29
N LEU A 71 -19.73 11.13 1.76
CA LEU A 71 -20.09 12.54 1.84
C LEU A 71 -21.40 12.83 1.09
N MET A 72 -21.61 12.21 -0.07
CA MET A 72 -22.83 12.41 -0.87
C MET A 72 -24.07 11.69 -0.32
N GLU A 73 -23.92 10.53 0.32
CA GLU A 73 -25.05 9.83 0.96
C GLU A 73 -25.56 10.57 2.22
N GLY A 74 -24.65 11.17 3.00
CA GLY A 74 -25.02 12.00 4.16
C GLY A 74 -25.74 13.30 3.79
N LEU A 75 -25.31 13.96 2.71
CA LEU A 75 -25.88 15.22 2.24
C LEU A 75 -27.28 15.05 1.62
N TRP A 76 -27.55 13.95 0.90
CA TRP A 76 -28.87 13.68 0.34
C TRP A 76 -29.95 13.43 1.41
N ARG A 77 -29.59 12.81 2.55
CA ARG A 77 -30.51 12.64 3.69
C ARG A 77 -30.88 13.94 4.39
N GLN A 78 -30.01 14.95 4.31
CA GLN A 78 -30.18 16.23 5.01
C GLN A 78 -30.96 17.27 4.19
N LEU A 79 -31.00 17.11 2.87
CA LEU A 79 -31.65 18.05 1.92
C LEU A 79 -33.02 17.59 1.41
N ASN A 80 -33.50 16.42 1.85
CA ASN A 80 -34.78 15.86 1.41
C ASN A 80 -35.67 15.36 2.58
N VAL A 81 -35.57 16.05 3.73
CA VAL A 81 -36.58 16.08 4.81
C VAL A 81 -37.29 17.43 4.77
#